data_AF-A0A2D1R9P8-F1
#
_entry.id   AF-A0A2D1R9P8-F1
#
_cell.length_a   1.000
_cell.length_b   1.000
_cell.length_c   1.000
_cell.angle_alpha   90.00
_cell.angle_beta   90.00
_cell.angle_gamma   90.00
#
_symmetry.space_group_name_H-M   'P 1'
#
loop_
_entity.id
_entity.type
_entity.pdbx_description
1 polymer ?
#
loop_
_entity_poly.entity_id
_entity_poly.type
_entity_poly.pdbx_seq_one_letter_code
_entity_poly.pdbx_strand_id
1 'polypeptide(L)'
;MQACILEELSAIKWPKNEDDEEEQPLLDPDAIREGTKDWDALANFVFTGAGIEIAFGSYQVGPYVVGAHVATVPYRRIAAFLKPVYRQALRADFVDFEVPHFGEDALTSASGHEAANDQAITPAA
;
A
#
# COMPACT_ATOMS: atom_id res chain seq x y z
N MET A 1 -1.41 -0.86 -0.58
CA MET A 1 -1.00 0.26 -1.47
C MET A 1 -0.91 -0.21 -2.92
N GLN A 2 -0.11 -1.24 -3.22
CA GLN A 2 0.00 -1.81 -4.58
C GLN A 2 -1.36 -2.14 -5.23
N ALA A 3 -2.29 -2.79 -4.52
CA ALA A 3 -3.62 -3.09 -5.05
C ALA A 3 -4.41 -1.83 -5.48
N CYS A 4 -4.25 -0.71 -4.76
CA CYS A 4 -4.90 0.56 -5.12
C CYS A 4 -4.25 1.14 -6.39
N ILE A 5 -2.93 1.06 -6.51
CA ILE A 5 -2.20 1.53 -7.69
C ILE A 5 -2.60 0.69 -8.91
N LEU A 6 -2.71 -0.62 -8.75
CA LEU A 6 -3.14 -1.52 -9.81
C LEU A 6 -4.56 -1.20 -10.28
N GLU A 7 -5.49 -0.99 -9.35
CA GLU A 7 -6.87 -0.59 -9.66
C GLU A 7 -6.92 0.74 -10.44
N GLU A 8 -6.20 1.75 -9.97
CA GLU A 8 -6.17 3.08 -10.61
C GLU A 8 -5.53 3.04 -12.00
N LEU A 9 -4.37 2.40 -12.16
CA LEU A 9 -3.64 2.38 -13.42
C LEU A 9 -4.26 1.45 -14.47
N SER A 10 -4.87 0.33 -14.05
CA SER A 10 -5.57 -0.58 -14.97
C SER A 10 -6.92 -0.04 -15.45
N ALA A 11 -7.49 0.95 -14.76
CA ALA A 11 -8.70 1.63 -15.20
C ALA A 11 -8.47 2.57 -16.39
N ILE A 12 -7.22 2.93 -16.69
CA ILE A 12 -6.88 3.75 -17.85
C ILE A 12 -6.95 2.86 -19.09
N LYS A 13 -7.66 3.31 -20.14
CA LYS A 13 -7.91 2.52 -21.35
C LYS A 13 -7.47 3.27 -22.61
N TRP A 14 -7.13 2.52 -23.66
CA TRP A 14 -6.96 3.11 -24.99
C TRP A 14 -8.30 3.67 -25.48
N PRO A 15 -8.29 4.79 -26.24
CA PRO A 15 -9.49 5.25 -26.92
C PRO A 15 -9.98 4.16 -27.87
N LYS A 16 -11.27 3.87 -27.80
CA LYS A 16 -11.91 2.82 -28.60
C LYS A 16 -11.81 3.13 -30.09
N ASN A 17 -11.26 2.22 -30.90
CA ASN A 17 -11.34 2.31 -32.36
C ASN A 17 -12.64 1.67 -32.87
N GLU A 18 -13.06 2.00 -34.10
CA GLU A 18 -14.28 1.45 -34.71
C GLU A 18 -14.27 -0.09 -34.83
N ASP A 19 -13.06 -0.67 -34.93
CA ASP A 19 -12.84 -2.10 -35.05
C ASP A 19 -12.67 -2.83 -33.69
N ASP A 20 -12.60 -2.09 -32.57
CA ASP A 20 -12.40 -2.70 -31.25
C ASP A 20 -13.75 -3.18 -30.65
N GLU A 21 -13.88 -4.50 -30.48
CA GLU A 21 -15.05 -5.09 -29.83
C GLU A 21 -15.13 -4.70 -28.33
N GLU A 22 -13.98 -4.55 -27.66
CA GLU A 22 -13.87 -4.19 -26.25
C GLU A 22 -12.80 -3.12 -25.99
N GLU A 23 -13.00 -2.30 -24.95
CA GLU A 23 -11.99 -1.32 -24.53
C GLU A 23 -10.83 -2.03 -23.83
N GLN A 24 -9.63 -1.88 -24.37
CA GLN A 24 -8.43 -2.51 -23.83
C GLN A 24 -7.76 -1.62 -22.76
N PRO A 25 -7.23 -2.20 -21.68
CA PRO A 25 -6.45 -1.45 -20.70
C PRO A 25 -5.21 -0.86 -21.39
N LEU A 26 -4.90 0.39 -21.06
CA LEU A 26 -3.74 1.10 -21.58
C LEU A 26 -2.43 0.47 -21.10
N LEU A 27 -2.46 -0.05 -19.88
CA LEU A 27 -1.32 -0.65 -19.20
C LEU A 27 -1.59 -2.12 -18.88
N ASP A 28 -0.56 -2.94 -19.09
CA ASP A 28 -0.56 -4.34 -18.69
C ASP A 28 -0.54 -4.44 -17.15
N PRO A 29 -1.55 -5.09 -16.52
CA PRO A 29 -1.56 -5.35 -15.09
C PRO A 29 -0.29 -6.01 -14.55
N ASP A 30 0.35 -6.89 -15.33
CA ASP A 30 1.59 -7.55 -14.90
C ASP A 30 2.78 -6.59 -14.91
N ALA A 31 2.86 -5.69 -15.89
CA ALA A 31 3.86 -4.62 -15.90
C ALA A 31 3.69 -3.67 -14.70
N ILE A 32 2.45 -3.35 -14.32
CA ILE A 32 2.18 -2.54 -13.13
C ILE A 32 2.62 -3.28 -11.86
N ARG A 33 2.31 -4.58 -11.74
CA ARG A 33 2.71 -5.40 -10.57
C ARG A 33 4.22 -5.47 -10.42
N GLU A 34 4.94 -5.73 -11.51
CA GLU A 34 6.40 -5.79 -11.49
C GLU A 34 7.00 -4.41 -11.18
N GLY A 35 6.50 -3.35 -11.83
CA GLY A 35 6.93 -1.97 -11.63
C GLY A 35 6.67 -1.36 -10.25
N THR A 36 5.88 -2.05 -9.42
CA THR A 36 5.47 -1.62 -8.07
C THR A 36 5.83 -2.64 -6.99
N LYS A 37 6.65 -3.63 -7.32
CA LYS A 37 7.05 -4.71 -6.43
C LYS A 37 7.91 -4.23 -5.26
N ASP A 38 8.81 -3.29 -5.53
CA ASP A 38 9.74 -2.75 -4.55
C ASP A 38 9.22 -1.43 -3.95
N TRP A 39 9.46 -1.21 -2.65
CA TRP A 39 9.05 0.02 -1.98
C TRP A 39 9.69 1.29 -2.57
N ASP A 40 10.93 1.18 -3.03
CA ASP A 40 11.65 2.29 -3.68
C ASP A 40 10.97 2.73 -4.98
N ALA A 41 10.21 1.84 -5.61
CA ALA A 41 9.41 2.15 -6.80
C ALA A 41 8.30 3.17 -6.51
N LEU A 42 7.93 3.35 -5.23
CA LEU A 42 6.88 4.26 -4.75
C LEU A 42 7.45 5.54 -4.12
N ALA A 43 8.78 5.76 -4.18
CA ALA A 43 9.44 6.86 -3.49
C ALA A 43 9.17 8.24 -4.11
N ASN A 44 8.79 8.29 -5.39
CA ASN A 44 8.47 9.52 -6.09
C ASN A 44 6.99 9.86 -5.91
N PHE A 45 6.66 10.53 -4.81
CA PHE A 45 5.27 10.88 -4.48
C PHE A 45 5.13 12.32 -3.97
N VAL A 46 3.91 12.84 -4.10
CA VAL A 46 3.50 14.14 -3.55
C VAL A 46 2.17 14.03 -2.83
N PHE A 47 1.96 14.89 -1.82
CA PHE A 47 0.67 15.03 -1.15
C PHE A 47 -0.18 16.06 -1.90
N THR A 48 -1.40 15.68 -2.27
CA THR A 48 -2.37 16.57 -2.91
C THR A 48 -3.68 16.59 -2.12
N GLY A 49 -4.63 17.44 -2.51
CA GLY A 49 -5.93 17.49 -1.84
C GLY A 49 -6.75 16.20 -1.98
N ALA A 50 -6.50 15.40 -3.02
CA ALA A 50 -7.23 14.16 -3.31
C ALA A 50 -6.60 12.92 -2.63
N GLY A 51 -5.29 12.95 -2.38
CA GLY A 51 -4.56 11.80 -1.85
C GLY A 51 -3.05 11.92 -2.01
N ILE A 52 -2.36 10.78 -2.00
CA ILE A 52 -0.96 10.69 -2.39
C ILE A 52 -0.90 10.37 -3.88
N GLU A 53 -0.27 11.24 -4.65
CA GLU A 53 0.03 10.97 -6.06
C GLU A 53 1.42 10.38 -6.17
N ILE A 54 1.51 9.20 -6.78
CA ILE A 54 2.76 8.49 -7.02
C ILE A 54 3.05 8.56 -8.50
N ALA A 55 4.20 9.13 -8.87
CA ALA A 55 4.62 9.32 -10.24
C ALA A 55 5.68 8.29 -10.64
N PHE A 56 5.38 7.53 -11.70
CA PHE A 56 6.22 6.45 -12.19
C PHE A 56 7.10 6.93 -13.34
N GLY A 57 8.36 6.48 -13.32
CA GLY A 57 9.31 6.75 -14.39
C GLY A 57 8.94 6.02 -15.69
N SER A 58 9.59 6.42 -16.78
CA SER A 58 9.51 5.72 -18.05
C SER A 58 9.82 4.22 -17.91
N TYR A 59 9.04 3.36 -18.58
CA TYR A 59 9.17 1.90 -18.55
C TYR A 59 8.88 1.23 -17.20
N GLN A 60 8.63 1.99 -16.14
CA GLN A 60 8.46 1.41 -14.81
C GLN A 60 7.18 0.57 -14.72
N VAL A 61 6.04 1.12 -15.17
CA VAL A 61 4.73 0.44 -15.09
C VAL A 61 4.07 0.26 -16.47
N GLY A 62 4.77 0.65 -17.54
CA GLY A 62 4.20 0.71 -18.87
C GLY A 62 5.17 1.20 -19.94
N PRO A 63 4.87 1.02 -21.23
CA PRO A 63 5.74 1.41 -22.33
C PRO A 63 5.90 2.92 -22.44
N TYR A 64 7.10 3.37 -22.86
CA TYR A 64 7.45 4.80 -22.94
C TYR A 64 6.51 5.66 -23.77
N VAL A 65 5.90 5.09 -24.83
CA VAL A 65 4.98 5.80 -25.73
C VAL A 65 3.78 6.41 -24.99
N VAL A 66 3.43 5.88 -23.82
CA VAL A 66 2.30 6.34 -23.02
C VAL A 66 2.70 7.49 -22.06
N GLY A 67 3.99 7.76 -21.91
CA GLY A 67 4.51 8.85 -21.08
C GLY A 67 4.61 8.50 -19.60
N ALA A 68 4.69 9.54 -18.76
CA ALA A 68 4.77 9.36 -17.30
C ALA A 68 3.39 9.02 -16.73
N HIS A 69 3.35 8.01 -15.85
CA HIS A 69 2.12 7.58 -15.21
C HIS A 69 2.02 8.12 -13.79
N VAL A 70 0.80 8.48 -13.38
CA VAL A 70 0.52 8.92 -12.02
C VAL A 70 -0.65 8.13 -11.48
N ALA A 71 -0.51 7.55 -10.30
CA ALA A 71 -1.60 6.92 -9.56
C ALA A 71 -1.94 7.73 -8.32
N THR A 72 -3.22 7.99 -8.09
CA THR A 72 -3.70 8.69 -6.89
C THR A 72 -4.21 7.69 -5.87
N VAL A 73 -3.55 7.62 -4.71
CA VAL A 73 -4.00 6.79 -3.59
C VAL A 73 -4.78 7.67 -2.60
N PRO A 74 -6.11 7.48 -2.47
CA PRO A 74 -6.93 8.35 -1.63
C PRO A 74 -6.62 8.13 -0.14
N TYR A 75 -6.65 9.21 0.65
CA TYR A 75 -6.27 9.15 2.07
C TYR A 75 -7.09 8.14 2.88
N ARG A 76 -8.37 7.94 2.56
CA ARG A 76 -9.23 6.93 3.20
C ARG A 76 -8.65 5.51 3.19
N ARG A 77 -7.80 5.17 2.20
CA ARG A 77 -7.17 3.84 2.08
C ARG A 77 -5.84 3.72 2.82
N ILE A 78 -5.24 4.84 3.24
CA ILE A 78 -3.87 4.88 3.79
C ILE A 78 -3.76 5.64 5.12
N ALA A 79 -4.80 6.33 5.58
CA ALA A 79 -4.77 7.19 6.75
C ALA A 79 -4.30 6.44 8.00
N ALA A 80 -4.73 5.19 8.20
CA ALA A 80 -4.31 4.34 9.31
C ALA A 80 -2.79 4.08 9.34
N PHE A 81 -2.12 4.12 8.19
CA PHE A 81 -0.67 3.88 8.05
C PHE A 81 0.15 5.17 8.06
N LEU A 82 -0.49 6.34 7.96
CA LEU A 82 0.20 7.62 8.02
C LEU A 82 0.65 7.92 9.45
N LYS A 83 1.89 8.42 9.58
CA LYS A 83 2.38 8.94 10.86
C LYS A 83 1.43 10.05 11.36
N PRO A 84 1.19 10.16 12.67
CA PRO A 84 0.25 11.14 13.24
C PRO A 84 0.50 12.59 12.75
N VAL A 85 1.77 12.98 12.61
CA VAL A 85 2.14 14.32 12.10
C VAL A 85 1.57 14.60 10.71
N TYR A 86 1.58 13.61 9.81
CA TYR A 86 1.04 13.77 8.47
C TYR A 86 -0.49 13.72 8.47
N ARG A 87 -1.11 12.90 9.33
CA ARG A 87 -2.57 12.89 9.47
C ARG A 87 -3.11 14.24 9.94
N GLN A 88 -2.47 14.84 10.93
CA GLN A 88 -2.83 16.16 11.45
C GLN A 88 -2.62 17.26 10.39
N ALA A 89 -1.46 17.27 9.74
CA ALA A 89 -1.13 18.26 8.71
C ALA A 89 -2.10 18.20 7.51
N LEU A 90 -2.51 16.99 7.13
CA LEU A 90 -3.43 16.75 6.01
C LEU A 90 -4.91 16.83 6.43
N ARG A 91 -5.19 17.06 7.73
CA ARG A 91 -6.53 16.97 8.32
C ARG A 91 -7.23 15.63 8.00
N ALA A 92 -6.46 14.57 7.81
CA ALA A 92 -6.96 13.23 7.50
C ALA A 92 -7.56 12.53 8.74
N ASP A 93 -7.39 13.10 9.94
CA ASP A 93 -8.00 12.62 11.18
C ASP A 93 -9.55 12.67 11.16
N PHE A 94 -10.16 13.43 10.24
CA PHE A 94 -11.61 13.58 10.11
C PHE A 94 -12.25 12.71 9.04
N VAL A 95 -11.48 11.82 8.41
CA VAL A 95 -12.06 10.83 7.49
C VAL A 95 -12.62 9.70 8.33
N ASP A 96 -13.95 9.60 8.44
CA ASP A 96 -14.62 8.50 9.14
C ASP A 96 -14.10 7.16 8.61
N PHE A 97 -13.37 6.44 9.47
CA PHE A 97 -12.80 5.14 9.17
C PHE A 97 -13.26 4.16 10.24
N GLU A 98 -14.06 3.16 9.84
CA GLU A 98 -14.18 1.93 10.62
C GLU A 98 -12.84 1.22 10.54
N VAL A 99 -12.08 1.27 11.65
CA VAL A 99 -10.86 0.49 11.80
C VAL A 99 -11.25 -0.98 11.79
N PRO A 100 -10.77 -1.82 10.84
CA PRO A 100 -10.92 -3.26 10.96
C PRO A 100 -10.18 -3.68 12.24
N HIS A 101 -10.91 -4.17 13.23
CA HIS A 101 -10.34 -4.81 14.40
C HIS A 101 -9.62 -6.09 13.92
N PHE A 102 -8.32 -5.99 13.68
CA PHE A 102 -7.47 -7.18 13.65
C PHE A 102 -7.33 -7.65 15.09
N GLY A 103 -8.09 -8.68 15.44
CA GLY A 103 -8.08 -9.27 16.77
C GLY A 103 -6.64 -9.60 17.20
N GLU A 104 -6.30 -9.22 18.42
CA GLU A 104 -5.01 -9.45 19.06
C GLU A 104 -4.78 -10.95 19.41
N ASP A 105 -5.65 -11.85 18.95
CA ASP A 105 -5.65 -13.27 19.30
C ASP A 105 -4.47 -14.06 18.68
N ALA A 106 -3.71 -13.47 17.77
CA ALA A 106 -2.58 -14.15 17.12
C ALA A 106 -1.25 -14.06 17.89
N LEU A 107 -1.15 -13.28 18.98
CA LEU A 107 0.13 -13.05 19.70
C LEU A 107 0.21 -13.71 21.08
N THR A 108 -0.84 -14.40 21.56
CA THR A 108 -0.86 -15.01 22.91
C THR A 108 -0.77 -16.55 22.91
N SER A 109 -0.59 -17.20 21.76
CA SER A 109 -0.43 -18.67 21.68
C SER A 109 1.02 -19.15 21.62
N ALA A 110 2.00 -18.23 21.68
CA ALA A 110 3.44 -18.55 21.60
C ALA A 110 4.23 -18.30 22.91
N SER A 111 3.58 -18.31 24.08
CA SER A 111 4.28 -18.33 25.38
C SER A 111 3.75 -19.47 26.25
N GLY A 112 4.23 -20.68 25.99
CA GLY A 112 3.78 -21.88 26.68
C GLY A 112 4.76 -23.04 26.60
N HIS A 113 6.06 -22.80 26.79
CA HIS A 113 7.02 -23.85 27.14
C HIS A 113 8.26 -23.27 27.83
N GLU A 114 8.14 -22.99 29.13
CA GLU A 114 9.31 -22.93 30.01
C GLU A 114 8.89 -23.39 31.40
N ALA A 115 8.92 -24.71 31.61
CA ALA A 115 8.74 -25.32 32.92
C ALA A 115 10.12 -25.72 33.46
N ALA A 116 10.57 -24.91 34.41
CA ALA A 116 11.28 -25.28 35.65
C ALA A 116 12.48 -26.24 35.58
N ASN A 117 13.67 -25.70 35.82
CA ASN A 117 14.70 -26.41 36.58
C ASN A 117 15.19 -25.50 37.72
N ASP A 118 14.55 -25.64 38.88
CA ASP A 118 14.87 -24.97 40.13
C ASP A 118 15.94 -25.82 40.86
N GLN A 119 17.20 -25.37 40.83
CA GLN A 119 18.25 -25.91 41.71
C GLN A 119 18.64 -24.86 42.75
N ALA A 120 17.99 -25.05 43.90
CA ALA A 120 18.44 -24.79 45.27
C ALA A 120 19.81 -24.13 45.47
N ILE A 121 19.79 -22.92 46.04
CA ILE A 121 20.90 -22.38 46.83
C ILE A 121 20.32 -21.97 48.19
N THR A 122 20.54 -22.81 49.20
CA THR A 122 20.39 -22.45 50.62
C THR A 122 21.64 -21.70 51.10
N PRO A 123 21.52 -20.63 51.89
CA PRO A 123 22.66 -20.04 52.59
C PRO A 123 22.88 -20.77 53.93
N ALA A 124 24.12 -21.20 54.18
CA ALA A 124 24.54 -21.68 55.48
C ALA A 124 24.92 -20.50 56.40
N ALA A 125 24.52 -20.62 57.66
CA ALA A 125 24.95 -19.82 58.80
C ALA A 125 26.34 -20.25 59.30
#